data_AF-A0A7C2NVE8-F1
#
_entry.id   AF-A0A7C2NVE8-F1
#
_cell.length_a   1.000
_cell.length_b   1.000
_cell.length_c   1.000
_cell.angle_alpha   90.00
_cell.angle_beta   90.00
_cell.angle_gamma   90.00
#
_symmetry.space_group_name_H-M   'P 1'
#
loop_
_entity.id
_entity.type
_entity.pdbx_description
1 polymer ?
#
loop_
_entity_poly.entity_id
_entity_poly.type
_entity_poly.pdbx_seq_one_letter_code
_entity_poly.pdbx_strand_id
1 'polypeptide(L)'
;MTRNPPDLPVTRPEPPDLAPFRASGYSSAGRFRTRTSTIPRRWRGCYFRIDRILRQSIAMAGVLWIAVWGGLDAPAALAQALPPALDSIDSVIPPLAAEDLKNLVSDFAPPPDVMGFSTASPAVVFHEPAVDEPWRWQLLPDGLLYKSYAAGEREPRLSTAFLQESGGDILWDSALGGRMGIVRYGTDRTIQPEGWQLDVEGAAFVRLLPQDERDVNAVDFRAGVPLTYRAGPWQYKFAYYHISSHLGDEFLLKNPDFVRLNYSRDALVAGVGYLPNDHWRLYFEVGWAVIYTSGGAEPWEIQTGLEYGTQQPTGIQGAPYFALNIHLREEVNWGGSLNLLAGWQWRGYRADHTFRAGFQYYNGKNAQYSLLQDNQVLYGLGIRYDY
;
A
#
# COMPACT_ATOMS: atom_id res chain seq x y z
N MET A 1 0.50 54.60 -51.30
CA MET A 1 0.86 54.06 -49.96
C MET A 1 -0.41 54.09 -49.11
N THR A 2 -1.33 53.10 -49.21
CA THR A 2 -1.42 51.89 -48.36
C THR A 2 -1.45 52.25 -46.87
N ARG A 3 -2.59 52.68 -46.29
CA ARG A 3 -3.73 51.91 -45.71
C ARG A 3 -3.33 50.73 -44.81
N ASN A 4 -3.49 50.91 -43.50
CA ASN A 4 -3.93 49.87 -42.57
C ASN A 4 -5.43 50.11 -42.27
N PRO A 5 -6.29 49.08 -42.27
CA PRO A 5 -7.71 49.22 -41.93
C PRO A 5 -7.95 49.15 -40.41
N PRO A 6 -9.08 49.71 -39.91
CA PRO A 6 -9.47 49.68 -38.51
C PRO A 6 -10.32 48.46 -38.14
N ASP A 7 -10.37 48.18 -36.84
CA ASP A 7 -11.07 47.08 -36.16
C ASP A 7 -12.58 47.00 -36.46
N LEU A 8 -13.07 45.78 -36.71
CA LEU A 8 -14.49 45.45 -36.79
C LEU A 8 -14.97 44.85 -35.45
N PRO A 9 -16.09 45.32 -34.87
CA PRO A 9 -16.71 44.68 -33.72
C PRO A 9 -17.57 43.48 -34.16
N VAL A 10 -17.35 42.33 -33.52
CA VAL A 10 -18.14 41.10 -33.66
C VAL A 10 -19.44 41.22 -32.86
N THR A 11 -20.56 41.14 -33.55
CA THR A 11 -21.93 41.08 -32.98
C THR A 11 -22.22 39.69 -32.42
N ARG A 12 -22.67 39.60 -31.16
CA ARG A 12 -23.27 38.39 -30.58
C ARG A 12 -24.73 38.26 -31.02
N PRO A 13 -25.22 37.07 -31.43
CA PRO A 13 -26.65 36.86 -31.63
C PRO A 13 -27.37 36.55 -30.31
N GLU A 14 -28.51 37.22 -30.08
CA GLU A 14 -29.46 36.93 -29.00
C GLU A 14 -30.33 35.70 -29.31
N PRO A 15 -30.81 34.96 -28.29
CA PRO A 15 -31.69 33.81 -28.47
C PRO A 15 -33.15 34.23 -28.77
N PRO A 16 -33.93 33.42 -29.51
CA PRO A 16 -35.27 33.81 -29.94
C PRO A 16 -36.34 33.67 -28.84
N ASP A 17 -37.25 34.66 -28.82
CA ASP A 17 -38.46 34.75 -28.01
C ASP A 17 -39.47 33.62 -28.29
N LEU A 18 -39.97 32.98 -27.23
CA LEU A 18 -41.17 32.13 -27.27
C LEU A 18 -42.34 32.82 -26.56
N ALA A 19 -43.39 33.10 -27.33
CA ALA A 19 -44.64 33.71 -26.89
C ALA A 19 -45.55 32.73 -26.11
N PRO A 20 -46.50 33.22 -25.28
CA PRO A 20 -47.16 32.44 -24.24
C PRO A 20 -48.45 31.73 -24.72
N PHE A 21 -48.66 30.49 -24.26
CA PHE A 21 -49.92 29.76 -24.46
C PHE A 21 -50.87 29.98 -23.27
N ARG A 22 -52.10 30.43 -23.56
CA ARG A 22 -53.20 30.63 -22.59
C ARG A 22 -53.93 29.32 -22.27
N ALA A 23 -54.46 29.26 -21.06
CA ALA A 23 -55.10 28.13 -20.41
C ALA A 23 -56.62 27.97 -20.69
N SER A 24 -57.09 26.73 -20.53
CA SER A 24 -58.43 26.35 -20.03
C SER A 24 -58.17 25.29 -18.93
N GLY A 25 -58.66 25.32 -17.70
CA GLY A 25 -59.88 25.89 -17.15
C GLY A 25 -60.70 24.74 -16.55
N TYR A 26 -60.50 24.40 -15.28
CA TYR A 26 -61.51 23.77 -14.41
C TYR A 26 -61.18 24.03 -12.93
N SER A 27 -62.14 24.62 -12.23
CA SER A 27 -62.11 24.97 -10.81
C SER A 27 -62.53 23.80 -9.92
N SER A 28 -61.97 23.69 -8.73
CA SER A 28 -62.77 23.72 -7.49
C SER A 28 -61.86 23.81 -6.25
N ALA A 29 -62.27 24.67 -5.31
CA ALA A 29 -61.59 24.99 -4.07
C ALA A 29 -61.95 23.99 -2.95
N GLY A 30 -61.03 23.78 -2.00
CA GLY A 30 -61.32 22.97 -0.81
C GLY A 30 -60.25 22.93 0.27
N ARG A 31 -60.25 23.96 1.14
CA ARG A 31 -59.85 24.00 2.56
C ARG A 31 -58.52 23.35 3.03
N PHE A 32 -57.65 24.23 3.53
CA PHE A 32 -56.61 23.93 4.53
C PHE A 32 -57.20 23.25 5.77
N ARG A 33 -56.62 22.12 6.17
CA ARG A 33 -56.75 21.52 7.51
C ARG A 33 -55.38 21.01 7.96
N THR A 34 -54.88 21.62 9.03
CA THR A 34 -53.72 21.16 9.80
C THR A 34 -53.97 19.75 10.36
N ARG A 35 -53.09 18.80 10.03
CA ARG A 35 -52.98 17.52 10.74
C ARG A 35 -51.52 17.27 11.12
N THR A 36 -51.31 17.23 12.43
CA THR A 36 -50.15 16.70 13.15
C THR A 36 -49.67 15.37 12.55
N SER A 37 -48.41 15.31 12.12
CA SER A 37 -47.76 14.09 11.65
C SER A 37 -47.36 13.22 12.85
N THR A 38 -48.01 12.06 12.96
CA THR A 38 -47.55 10.91 13.75
C THR A 38 -46.23 10.35 13.20
N ILE A 39 -45.24 10.20 14.08
CA ILE A 39 -43.92 9.61 13.83
C ILE A 39 -44.05 8.09 13.60
N PRO A 40 -43.47 7.48 12.55
CA PRO A 40 -43.42 6.03 12.43
C PRO A 40 -42.29 5.42 13.27
N ARG A 41 -42.63 4.35 13.98
CA ARG A 41 -41.72 3.47 14.74
C ARG A 41 -40.63 2.86 13.83
N ARG A 42 -39.39 3.35 13.92
CA ARG A 42 -38.19 2.63 13.44
C ARG A 42 -36.94 2.98 14.26
N TRP A 43 -37.04 2.85 15.58
CA TRP A 43 -35.91 2.98 16.50
C TRP A 43 -35.93 1.85 17.55
N ARG A 44 -35.69 0.61 17.11
CA ARG A 44 -35.35 -0.52 18.01
C ARG A 44 -34.24 -1.43 17.46
N GLY A 45 -33.51 -0.99 16.42
CA GLY A 45 -32.41 -1.75 15.82
C GLY A 45 -30.99 -1.30 16.21
N CYS A 46 -30.82 -0.09 16.77
CA CYS A 46 -29.49 0.46 17.05
C CYS A 46 -28.85 -0.06 18.35
N TYR A 47 -29.63 -0.44 19.36
CA TYR A 47 -29.05 -0.84 20.66
C TYR A 47 -28.45 -2.25 20.66
N PHE A 48 -28.96 -3.19 19.87
CA PHE A 48 -28.42 -4.55 19.79
C PHE A 48 -27.12 -4.67 18.97
N ARG A 49 -26.87 -3.73 18.04
CA ARG A 49 -25.63 -3.72 17.23
C ARG A 49 -24.45 -3.14 18.02
N ILE A 50 -24.69 -2.15 18.87
CA ILE A 50 -23.64 -1.52 19.70
C ILE A 50 -23.11 -2.49 20.77
N ASP A 51 -23.96 -3.34 21.35
CA ASP A 51 -23.52 -4.28 22.40
C ASP A 51 -22.67 -5.44 21.84
N ARG A 52 -22.90 -5.85 20.59
CA ARG A 52 -22.05 -6.82 19.87
C ARG A 52 -20.70 -6.21 19.46
N ILE A 53 -20.72 -4.94 19.04
CA ILE A 53 -19.53 -4.14 18.72
C ILE A 53 -18.66 -3.96 19.97
N LEU A 54 -19.22 -3.55 21.11
CA LEU A 54 -18.47 -3.34 22.35
C LEU A 54 -17.86 -4.65 22.88
N ARG A 55 -18.59 -5.77 22.82
CA ARG A 55 -18.12 -7.08 23.30
C ARG A 55 -17.01 -7.69 22.43
N GLN A 56 -17.05 -7.47 21.11
CA GLN A 56 -15.98 -7.91 20.20
C GLN A 56 -14.73 -7.00 20.29
N SER A 57 -14.92 -5.69 20.49
CA SER A 57 -13.82 -4.75 20.70
C SER A 57 -13.08 -4.97 22.03
N ILE A 58 -13.78 -5.32 23.12
CA ILE A 58 -13.15 -5.62 24.42
C ILE A 58 -12.36 -6.94 24.39
N ALA A 59 -12.87 -7.96 23.69
CA ALA A 59 -12.18 -9.25 23.56
C ALA A 59 -10.86 -9.13 22.78
N MET A 60 -10.83 -8.33 21.70
CA MET A 60 -9.64 -8.15 20.85
C MET A 60 -8.67 -7.09 21.39
N ALA A 61 -9.15 -6.04 22.05
CA ALA A 61 -8.30 -5.14 22.80
C ALA A 61 -7.52 -5.92 23.88
N GLY A 62 -8.13 -6.92 24.52
CA GLY A 62 -7.45 -7.83 25.45
C GLY A 62 -6.35 -8.68 24.80
N VAL A 63 -6.57 -9.20 23.58
CA VAL A 63 -5.55 -9.97 22.84
C VAL A 63 -4.39 -9.08 22.40
N LEU A 64 -4.67 -7.85 21.95
CA LEU A 64 -3.65 -6.87 21.59
C LEU A 64 -2.89 -6.35 22.83
N TRP A 65 -3.57 -6.23 23.98
CA TRP A 65 -2.94 -5.85 25.25
C TRP A 65 -2.00 -6.95 25.77
N ILE A 66 -2.40 -8.22 25.66
CA ILE A 66 -1.57 -9.38 26.02
C ILE A 66 -0.39 -9.52 25.05
N ALA A 67 -0.55 -9.25 23.76
CA ALA A 67 0.53 -9.32 22.78
C ALA A 67 1.55 -8.16 22.91
N VAL A 68 1.11 -6.98 23.38
CA VAL A 68 1.95 -5.78 23.51
C VAL A 68 2.61 -5.66 24.89
N TRP A 69 2.02 -6.22 25.95
CA TRP A 69 2.52 -6.10 27.34
C TRP A 69 2.73 -7.43 28.08
N GLY A 70 2.29 -8.57 27.53
CA GLY A 70 2.47 -9.90 28.11
C GLY A 70 3.84 -10.48 27.79
N GLY A 71 4.85 -10.12 28.58
CA GLY A 71 6.13 -10.81 28.57
C GLY A 71 5.97 -12.26 29.04
N LEU A 72 6.45 -13.20 28.21
CA LEU A 72 6.75 -14.62 28.45
C LEU A 72 5.54 -15.55 28.77
N ASP A 73 5.49 -16.65 28.01
CA ASP A 73 4.65 -17.86 28.15
C ASP A 73 3.18 -17.80 27.72
N ALA A 74 2.90 -17.96 26.42
CA ALA A 74 1.57 -18.38 25.95
C ALA A 74 1.58 -19.19 24.62
N PRO A 75 1.96 -20.48 24.61
CA PRO A 75 1.78 -21.31 23.41
C PRO A 75 0.38 -21.94 23.27
N ALA A 76 -0.49 -21.88 24.30
CA ALA A 76 -1.73 -22.68 24.30
C ALA A 76 -2.99 -21.95 23.78
N ALA A 77 -3.02 -20.61 23.82
CA ALA A 77 -4.25 -19.86 23.52
C ALA A 77 -4.44 -19.55 22.02
N LEU A 78 -3.37 -19.52 21.22
CA LEU A 78 -3.45 -19.25 19.78
C LEU A 78 -4.02 -20.42 18.96
N ALA A 79 -3.91 -21.65 19.46
CA ALA A 79 -4.31 -22.86 18.73
C ALA A 79 -5.84 -23.01 18.58
N GLN A 80 -6.65 -22.35 19.43
CA GLN A 80 -8.10 -22.52 19.44
C GLN A 80 -8.88 -21.45 18.66
N ALA A 81 -8.21 -20.49 18.02
CA ALA A 81 -8.86 -19.36 17.34
C ALA A 81 -8.73 -19.38 15.80
N LEU A 82 -8.11 -20.41 15.21
CA LEU A 82 -7.97 -20.54 13.76
C LEU A 82 -9.17 -21.31 13.15
N PRO A 83 -9.70 -20.90 11.98
CA PRO A 83 -10.71 -21.67 11.26
C PRO A 83 -10.12 -23.02 10.77
N PRO A 84 -10.95 -24.08 10.65
CA PRO A 84 -10.48 -25.44 10.34
C PRO A 84 -10.09 -25.55 8.86
N ALA A 85 -8.85 -25.20 8.53
CA ALA A 85 -8.29 -25.42 7.19
C ALA A 85 -6.77 -25.63 7.16
N LEU A 86 -6.11 -25.90 8.28
CA LEU A 86 -4.65 -26.05 8.35
C LEU A 86 -4.16 -27.42 8.90
N ASP A 87 -5.01 -28.44 8.94
CA ASP A 87 -4.65 -29.78 9.45
C ASP A 87 -3.78 -30.63 8.49
N SER A 88 -3.21 -30.05 7.42
CA SER A 88 -2.50 -30.83 6.39
C SER A 88 -1.04 -30.46 6.14
N ILE A 89 -0.39 -29.68 7.02
CA ILE A 89 1.06 -29.37 6.87
C ILE A 89 1.95 -30.36 7.63
N ASP A 90 1.43 -31.06 8.65
CA ASP A 90 2.22 -32.01 9.45
C ASP A 90 2.51 -33.35 8.76
N SER A 91 2.02 -33.57 7.53
CA SER A 91 2.20 -34.84 6.79
C SER A 91 3.28 -34.80 5.70
N VAL A 92 3.99 -33.67 5.52
CA VAL A 92 4.95 -33.50 4.40
C VAL A 92 6.41 -33.37 4.86
N ILE A 93 6.69 -33.13 6.14
CA ILE A 93 8.08 -32.95 6.63
C ILE A 93 8.25 -33.67 7.97
N PRO A 94 9.07 -34.73 8.07
CA PRO A 94 9.41 -35.30 9.37
C PRO A 94 10.27 -34.28 10.15
N PRO A 95 10.13 -34.20 11.48
CA PRO A 95 10.94 -33.29 12.29
C PRO A 95 12.41 -33.69 12.19
N LEU A 96 13.27 -32.81 11.69
CA LEU A 96 14.72 -33.02 11.69
C LEU A 96 15.22 -33.08 13.14
N ALA A 97 15.97 -34.13 13.47
CA ALA A 97 16.63 -34.25 14.76
C ALA A 97 17.78 -33.24 14.85
N ALA A 98 18.00 -32.69 16.06
CA ALA A 98 19.04 -31.68 16.32
C ALA A 98 20.49 -32.16 16.02
N GLU A 99 20.70 -33.45 15.77
CA GLU A 99 21.99 -34.04 15.40
C GLU A 99 22.29 -33.89 13.89
N ASP A 100 21.27 -33.81 13.03
CA ASP A 100 21.45 -33.65 11.57
C ASP A 100 21.92 -32.22 11.19
N LEU A 101 21.56 -31.22 11.99
CA LEU A 101 22.00 -29.83 11.81
C LEU A 101 23.49 -29.61 12.11
N LYS A 102 24.12 -30.48 12.91
CA LYS A 102 25.54 -30.36 13.26
C LYS A 102 26.46 -30.90 12.17
N ASN A 103 26.01 -31.92 11.43
CA ASN A 103 26.79 -32.55 10.37
C ASN A 103 26.75 -31.77 9.03
N LEU A 104 25.72 -30.94 8.81
CA LEU A 104 25.65 -30.11 7.61
C LEU A 104 26.68 -28.96 7.58
N VAL A 105 27.24 -28.60 8.74
CA VAL A 105 28.18 -27.48 8.93
C VAL A 105 29.64 -27.93 8.78
N SER A 106 29.95 -29.23 8.85
CA SER A 106 31.33 -29.74 8.86
C SER A 106 31.97 -29.97 7.49
N ASP A 107 31.20 -29.98 6.40
CA ASP A 107 31.68 -30.48 5.09
C ASP A 107 32.03 -29.41 4.05
N PHE A 108 32.09 -28.13 4.42
CA PHE A 108 32.62 -27.08 3.54
C PHE A 108 34.13 -26.90 3.72
N ALA A 109 34.92 -27.76 3.06
CA ALA A 109 36.31 -27.46 2.78
C ALA A 109 36.40 -26.44 1.62
N PRO A 110 37.12 -25.32 1.76
CA PRO A 110 37.28 -24.36 0.67
C PRO A 110 38.18 -24.96 -0.45
N PRO A 111 37.95 -24.60 -1.73
CA PRO A 111 38.79 -25.04 -2.84
C PRO A 111 40.22 -24.46 -2.75
N PRO A 112 41.23 -25.10 -3.37
CA PRO A 112 42.62 -24.65 -3.27
C PRO A 112 42.83 -23.31 -3.99
N ASP A 113 43.52 -22.39 -3.29
CA ASP A 113 43.88 -21.04 -3.73
C ASP A 113 44.65 -21.03 -5.05
N VAL A 114 44.10 -20.35 -6.04
CA VAL A 114 44.86 -19.84 -7.20
C VAL A 114 44.66 -18.33 -7.23
N MET A 115 45.78 -17.60 -7.09
CA MET A 115 45.94 -16.14 -7.05
C MET A 115 45.90 -15.52 -5.65
N GLY A 116 47.10 -15.36 -5.08
CA GLY A 116 47.34 -14.76 -3.78
C GLY A 116 46.81 -13.33 -3.64
N PHE A 117 45.87 -13.15 -2.72
CA PHE A 117 45.58 -11.91 -2.03
C PHE A 117 45.36 -12.22 -0.54
N SER A 118 45.86 -11.29 0.29
CA SER A 118 45.94 -11.31 1.75
C SER A 118 44.81 -12.04 2.49
N THR A 119 45.19 -12.97 3.39
CA THR A 119 44.29 -13.66 4.33
C THR A 119 43.81 -12.72 5.42
N ALA A 120 42.65 -12.09 5.21
CA ALA A 120 41.80 -11.64 6.31
C ALA A 120 40.84 -12.77 6.65
N SER A 121 40.96 -13.33 7.87
CA SER A 121 40.00 -14.31 8.39
C SER A 121 38.56 -13.78 8.29
N PRO A 122 37.55 -14.63 8.01
CA PRO A 122 36.16 -14.21 8.13
C PRO A 122 35.89 -14.01 9.62
N ALA A 123 36.01 -12.77 10.09
CA ALA A 123 35.40 -12.40 11.35
C ALA A 123 33.91 -12.68 11.19
N VAL A 124 33.41 -13.67 11.92
CA VAL A 124 32.00 -13.74 12.29
C VAL A 124 31.72 -12.43 13.01
N VAL A 125 31.19 -11.46 12.28
CA VAL A 125 30.70 -10.21 12.86
C VAL A 125 29.43 -10.60 13.59
N PHE A 126 29.57 -10.99 14.85
CA PHE A 126 28.48 -10.84 15.80
C PHE A 126 28.05 -9.37 15.69
N HIS A 127 26.79 -9.16 15.31
CA HIS A 127 26.20 -7.83 15.31
C HIS A 127 26.32 -7.31 16.74
N GLU A 128 27.25 -6.38 16.98
CA GLU A 128 27.25 -5.70 18.26
C GLU A 128 25.86 -5.06 18.41
N PRO A 129 25.15 -5.24 19.53
CA PRO A 129 23.94 -4.49 19.77
C PRO A 129 24.33 -3.02 19.60
N ALA A 130 23.58 -2.32 18.75
CA ALA A 130 23.82 -0.91 18.52
C ALA A 130 23.98 -0.24 19.89
N VAL A 131 25.12 0.43 20.09
CA VAL A 131 25.38 1.30 21.23
C VAL A 131 24.07 2.03 21.56
N ASP A 132 23.64 2.00 22.84
CA ASP A 132 22.42 2.66 23.35
C ASP A 132 22.49 4.16 23.03
N GLU A 133 22.17 4.49 21.79
CA GLU A 133 22.11 5.85 21.29
C GLU A 133 20.88 6.48 21.93
N PRO A 134 21.03 7.54 22.72
CA PRO A 134 19.93 8.09 23.49
C PRO A 134 18.86 8.61 22.55
N TRP A 135 17.60 8.23 22.80
CA TRP A 135 16.48 8.73 22.01
C TRP A 135 16.27 10.22 22.29
N ARG A 136 16.13 10.99 21.22
CA ARG A 136 15.82 12.42 21.31
C ARG A 136 14.75 12.81 20.32
N TRP A 137 14.12 13.95 20.60
CA TRP A 137 13.16 14.56 19.70
C TRP A 137 13.87 15.16 18.49
N GLN A 138 13.33 14.84 17.31
CA GLN A 138 13.80 15.29 16.01
C GLN A 138 12.57 15.82 15.24
N LEU A 139 12.69 17.02 14.69
CA LEU A 139 11.71 17.57 13.73
C LEU A 139 12.21 17.28 12.33
N LEU A 140 11.31 16.83 11.45
CA LEU A 140 11.60 16.46 10.07
C LEU A 140 12.82 15.51 9.96
N PRO A 141 12.76 14.34 10.62
CA PRO A 141 13.88 13.42 10.66
C PRO A 141 14.16 12.78 9.29
N ASP A 142 15.44 12.56 8.99
CA ASP A 142 15.86 11.76 7.83
C ASP A 142 15.62 10.25 8.07
N GLY A 143 15.29 9.54 7.00
CA GLY A 143 14.99 8.11 7.02
C GLY A 143 13.61 7.78 7.61
N LEU A 144 13.16 6.55 7.41
CA LEU A 144 11.86 6.06 7.90
C LEU A 144 12.05 4.86 8.82
N LEU A 145 11.33 4.82 9.94
CA LEU A 145 11.33 3.64 10.82
C LEU A 145 10.65 2.44 10.16
N TYR A 146 9.61 2.70 9.37
CA TYR A 146 8.85 1.71 8.60
C TYR A 146 8.81 2.13 7.14
N LYS A 147 9.49 1.37 6.27
CA LYS A 147 9.56 1.67 4.84
C LYS A 147 8.38 1.12 4.08
N SER A 148 7.98 1.81 3.02
CA SER A 148 7.04 1.34 2.01
C SER A 148 7.44 -0.02 1.47
N TYR A 149 6.48 -0.93 1.24
CA TYR A 149 6.78 -2.29 0.78
C TYR A 149 7.32 -2.28 -0.64
N ALA A 150 8.51 -2.83 -0.90
CA ALA A 150 9.19 -2.70 -2.18
C ALA A 150 8.31 -3.12 -3.38
N ALA A 151 7.58 -4.22 -3.22
CA ALA A 151 6.64 -4.75 -4.22
C ALA A 151 5.16 -4.38 -3.94
N GLY A 152 4.86 -3.52 -2.97
CA GLY A 152 3.50 -3.04 -2.76
C GLY A 152 3.03 -2.15 -3.90
N GLU A 153 1.79 -2.36 -4.36
CA GLU A 153 1.26 -1.73 -5.58
C GLU A 153 0.85 -0.28 -5.43
N ARG A 154 0.42 0.09 -4.21
CA ARG A 154 -0.14 1.40 -3.85
C ARG A 154 0.63 2.04 -2.73
N GLU A 155 1.96 1.94 -2.83
CA GLU A 155 2.91 2.45 -1.85
C GLU A 155 3.47 3.81 -2.30
N PRO A 156 3.32 4.88 -1.51
CA PRO A 156 3.81 6.21 -1.87
C PRO A 156 5.33 6.25 -2.09
N ARG A 157 5.74 6.59 -3.33
CA ARG A 157 7.14 6.70 -3.79
C ARG A 157 7.22 7.39 -5.15
N LEU A 158 8.43 7.55 -5.68
CA LEU A 158 8.66 7.87 -7.09
C LEU A 158 9.02 6.61 -7.86
N SER A 159 8.24 6.25 -8.88
CA SER A 159 8.56 5.10 -9.73
C SER A 159 7.90 5.17 -11.10
N THR A 160 8.46 4.46 -12.07
CA THR A 160 7.87 4.26 -13.39
C THR A 160 8.21 2.87 -13.91
N ALA A 161 7.27 2.23 -14.60
CA ALA A 161 7.45 0.94 -15.24
C ALA A 161 6.71 0.87 -16.57
N PHE A 162 7.33 0.21 -17.56
CA PHE A 162 6.67 -0.19 -18.79
C PHE A 162 6.37 -1.68 -18.70
N LEU A 163 5.10 -2.03 -18.69
CA LEU A 163 4.61 -3.37 -18.38
C LEU A 163 3.76 -3.87 -19.54
N GLN A 164 4.15 -4.98 -20.15
CA GLN A 164 3.34 -5.69 -21.13
C GLN A 164 2.21 -6.43 -20.42
N GLU A 165 0.97 -6.19 -20.82
CA GLU A 165 -0.17 -7.01 -20.40
C GLU A 165 -0.24 -8.29 -21.23
N SER A 166 -0.51 -9.43 -20.58
CA SER A 166 -0.63 -10.71 -21.25
C SER A 166 -1.81 -10.72 -22.21
N GLY A 167 -1.52 -10.75 -23.52
CA GLY A 167 -2.54 -10.65 -24.57
C GLY A 167 -3.13 -9.26 -24.76
N GLY A 168 -2.56 -8.23 -24.12
CA GLY A 168 -2.98 -6.83 -24.21
C GLY A 168 -1.87 -5.90 -24.66
N ASP A 169 -1.99 -4.62 -24.30
CA ASP A 169 -1.04 -3.57 -24.67
C ASP A 169 0.10 -3.39 -23.66
N ILE A 170 1.05 -2.52 -24.01
CA ILE A 170 2.03 -2.03 -23.02
C ILE A 170 1.32 -0.98 -22.19
N LEU A 171 1.43 -1.11 -20.87
CA LEU A 171 0.96 -0.16 -19.90
C LEU A 171 2.16 0.62 -19.36
N TRP A 172 2.00 1.92 -19.19
CA TRP A 172 3.00 2.76 -18.54
C TRP A 172 2.47 3.20 -17.18
N ASP A 173 2.93 2.49 -16.14
CA ASP A 173 2.53 2.73 -14.76
C ASP A 173 3.56 3.63 -14.07
N SER A 174 3.10 4.70 -13.43
CA SER A 174 3.94 5.60 -12.65
C SER A 174 3.34 5.87 -11.28
N ALA A 175 4.19 5.89 -10.25
CA ALA A 175 3.86 6.39 -8.93
C ALA A 175 4.58 7.73 -8.72
N LEU A 176 3.81 8.76 -8.40
CA LEU A 176 4.29 10.11 -8.18
C LEU A 176 3.92 10.53 -6.76
N GLY A 177 4.85 10.38 -5.83
CA GLY A 177 4.62 10.72 -4.44
C GLY A 177 5.80 10.36 -3.54
N GLY A 178 5.50 10.22 -2.26
CA GLY A 178 6.49 9.85 -1.25
C GLY A 178 5.92 9.84 0.16
N ARG A 179 6.80 9.56 1.11
CA ARG A 179 6.54 9.59 2.54
C ARG A 179 7.64 10.40 3.20
N MET A 180 7.28 11.17 4.22
CA MET A 180 8.23 11.98 4.99
C MET A 180 7.89 11.95 6.47
N GLY A 181 8.93 11.91 7.31
CA GLY A 181 8.77 12.02 8.75
C GLY A 181 8.46 13.45 9.17
N ILE A 182 7.49 13.63 10.07
CA ILE A 182 7.18 14.92 10.70
C ILE A 182 7.98 15.08 11.99
N VAL A 183 7.91 14.06 12.85
CA VAL A 183 8.57 14.06 14.16
C VAL A 183 9.00 12.66 14.53
N ARG A 184 10.20 12.52 15.10
CA ARG A 184 10.71 11.28 15.69
C ARG A 184 11.14 11.52 17.13
N TYR A 185 10.85 10.58 18.00
CA TYR A 185 11.52 10.40 19.28
C TYR A 185 12.31 9.10 19.21
N GLY A 186 13.62 9.19 18.97
CA GLY A 186 14.39 8.03 18.55
C GLY A 186 15.86 8.33 18.30
N THR A 187 16.55 7.37 17.68
CA THR A 187 17.95 7.47 17.30
C THR A 187 18.15 8.40 16.09
N ASP A 188 19.35 8.97 15.95
CA ASP A 188 19.64 9.99 14.95
C ASP A 188 20.37 9.47 13.73
N ARG A 189 20.79 8.21 13.78
CA ARG A 189 21.19 7.49 12.58
C ARG A 189 20.05 7.49 11.56
N THR A 190 20.41 7.69 10.29
CA THR A 190 19.44 7.67 9.19
C THR A 190 19.22 6.27 8.63
N ILE A 191 20.20 5.38 8.81
CA ILE A 191 20.16 3.99 8.39
C ILE A 191 19.69 3.15 9.56
N GLN A 192 18.56 2.48 9.36
CA GLN A 192 17.90 1.67 10.39
C GLN A 192 17.68 2.44 11.72
N PRO A 193 17.01 3.62 11.70
CA PRO A 193 16.66 4.35 12.91
C PRO A 193 15.71 3.55 13.80
N GLU A 194 15.68 3.86 15.08
CA GLU A 194 14.81 3.26 16.09
C GLU A 194 14.06 4.34 16.86
N GLY A 195 12.96 3.97 17.51
CA GLY A 195 12.11 4.87 18.30
C GLY A 195 10.70 4.95 17.76
N TRP A 196 10.05 6.09 18.00
CA TRP A 196 8.70 6.42 17.53
C TRP A 196 8.76 7.52 16.47
N GLN A 197 7.95 7.40 15.40
CA GLN A 197 7.91 8.40 14.34
C GLN A 197 6.49 8.57 13.79
N LEU A 198 6.08 9.83 13.62
CA LEU A 198 4.88 10.21 12.91
C LEU A 198 5.26 10.70 11.50
N ASP A 199 4.60 10.13 10.50
CA ASP A 199 4.84 10.39 9.08
C ASP A 199 3.62 11.05 8.42
N VAL A 200 3.83 11.61 7.23
CA VAL A 200 2.78 11.82 6.23
C VAL A 200 3.20 11.17 4.92
N GLU A 201 2.21 10.64 4.19
CA GLU A 201 2.42 10.01 2.90
C GLU A 201 1.37 10.47 1.88
N GLY A 202 1.76 10.53 0.61
CA GLY A 202 0.85 10.86 -0.47
C GLY A 202 1.41 10.48 -1.83
N ALA A 203 0.57 9.95 -2.72
CA ALA A 203 0.96 9.60 -4.08
C ALA A 203 -0.22 9.54 -5.06
N ALA A 204 0.08 9.82 -6.32
CA ALA A 204 -0.76 9.46 -7.47
C ALA A 204 -0.16 8.25 -8.20
N PHE A 205 -0.99 7.25 -8.49
CA PHE A 205 -0.62 6.04 -9.22
C PHE A 205 -1.31 6.05 -10.58
N VAL A 206 -0.67 6.67 -11.57
CA VAL A 206 -1.22 6.85 -12.91
C VAL A 206 -0.85 5.68 -13.81
N ARG A 207 -1.81 5.23 -14.62
CA ARG A 207 -1.59 4.33 -15.75
C ARG A 207 -1.86 5.06 -17.04
N LEU A 208 -0.87 5.05 -17.93
CA LEU A 208 -0.94 5.61 -19.27
C LEU A 208 -0.94 4.48 -20.31
N LEU A 209 -1.49 4.76 -21.49
CA LEU A 209 -1.48 3.89 -22.66
C LEU A 209 -0.53 4.47 -23.73
N PRO A 210 0.75 4.06 -23.79
CA PRO A 210 1.73 4.60 -24.74
C PRO A 210 1.31 4.50 -26.22
N GLN A 211 0.56 3.46 -26.57
CA GLN A 211 0.04 3.21 -27.91
C GLN A 211 -1.07 4.21 -28.30
N ASP A 212 -1.78 4.72 -27.31
CA ASP A 212 -2.91 5.64 -27.45
C ASP A 212 -2.49 7.05 -27.07
N GLU A 213 -1.45 7.58 -27.71
CA GLU A 213 -0.96 8.95 -27.48
C GLU A 213 -0.58 9.27 -26.02
N ARG A 214 -0.37 8.25 -25.18
CA ARG A 214 -0.15 8.35 -23.72
C ARG A 214 -1.38 8.84 -22.96
N ASP A 215 -2.58 8.49 -23.44
CA ASP A 215 -3.83 8.74 -22.75
C ASP A 215 -3.81 8.18 -21.33
N VAL A 216 -4.47 8.89 -20.42
CA VAL A 216 -4.67 8.42 -19.05
C VAL A 216 -5.75 7.35 -19.06
N ASN A 217 -5.41 6.14 -18.63
CA ASN A 217 -6.39 5.09 -18.43
C ASN A 217 -7.11 5.30 -17.09
N ALA A 218 -6.33 5.34 -16.01
CA ALA A 218 -6.83 5.58 -14.66
C ALA A 218 -5.73 6.13 -13.75
N VAL A 219 -6.14 6.75 -12.66
CA VAL A 219 -5.27 7.27 -11.61
C VAL A 219 -5.88 7.00 -10.22
N ASP A 220 -5.08 6.39 -9.35
CA ASP A 220 -5.41 6.25 -7.92
C ASP A 220 -4.66 7.32 -7.12
N PHE A 221 -5.35 8.04 -6.24
CA PHE A 221 -4.75 8.99 -5.30
C PHE A 221 -4.80 8.41 -3.90
N ARG A 222 -3.64 8.34 -3.22
CA ARG A 222 -3.52 7.91 -1.82
C ARG A 222 -2.94 9.02 -0.98
N ALA A 223 -3.46 9.20 0.24
CA ALA A 223 -2.87 10.04 1.28
C ALA A 223 -3.00 9.35 2.64
N GLY A 224 -2.04 9.54 3.54
CA GLY A 224 -2.09 8.88 4.86
C GLY A 224 -1.24 9.51 5.93
N VAL A 225 -1.49 9.10 7.17
CA VAL A 225 -0.78 9.54 8.39
C VAL A 225 -0.34 8.30 9.19
N PRO A 226 0.87 7.79 8.93
CA PRO A 226 1.44 6.66 9.64
C PRO A 226 2.09 7.04 10.97
N LEU A 227 1.73 6.34 12.04
CA LEU A 227 2.51 6.26 13.28
C LEU A 227 3.32 4.97 13.26
N THR A 228 4.63 5.07 13.43
CA THR A 228 5.55 3.93 13.31
C THR A 228 6.43 3.81 14.54
N TYR A 229 6.80 2.57 14.85
CA TYR A 229 7.71 2.24 15.93
C TYR A 229 8.71 1.19 15.44
N ARG A 230 9.97 1.33 15.82
CA ARG A 230 11.01 0.33 15.52
C ARG A 230 11.96 0.17 16.70
N ALA A 231 12.27 -1.07 17.03
CA ALA A 231 13.33 -1.43 17.97
C ALA A 231 13.96 -2.78 17.57
N GLY A 232 15.27 -2.79 17.36
CA GLY A 232 16.00 -3.94 16.84
C GLY A 232 15.40 -4.46 15.52
N PRO A 233 15.09 -5.77 15.42
CA PRO A 233 14.59 -6.38 14.19
C PRO A 233 13.09 -6.11 13.96
N TRP A 234 12.37 -5.54 14.92
CA TRP A 234 10.91 -5.38 14.84
C TRP A 234 10.49 -3.98 14.43
N GLN A 235 9.52 -3.92 13.52
CA GLN A 235 8.89 -2.70 13.03
C GLN A 235 7.38 -2.82 13.20
N TYR A 236 6.74 -1.72 13.58
CA TYR A 236 5.29 -1.64 13.74
C TYR A 236 4.78 -0.37 13.06
N LYS A 237 3.60 -0.46 12.48
CA LYS A 237 2.90 0.64 11.81
C LYS A 237 1.44 0.62 12.25
N PHE A 238 0.93 1.78 12.65
CA PHE A 238 -0.48 2.06 12.74
C PHE A 238 -0.77 3.30 11.90
N ALA A 239 -1.64 3.21 10.90
CA ALA A 239 -1.84 4.31 9.97
C ALA A 239 -3.31 4.53 9.64
N TYR A 240 -3.67 5.77 9.37
CA TYR A 240 -4.84 6.09 8.57
C TYR A 240 -4.40 6.31 7.12
N TYR A 241 -5.18 5.83 6.16
CA TYR A 241 -5.06 6.27 4.77
C TYR A 241 -6.44 6.48 4.12
N HIS A 242 -6.46 7.41 3.17
CA HIS A 242 -7.51 7.60 2.18
C HIS A 242 -6.99 7.18 0.81
N ILE A 243 -7.78 6.45 0.05
CA ILE A 243 -7.54 6.21 -1.37
C ILE A 243 -8.80 6.49 -2.19
N SER A 244 -8.64 7.11 -3.36
CA SER A 244 -9.71 7.36 -4.33
C SER A 244 -9.21 7.06 -5.74
N SER A 245 -10.05 6.44 -6.56
CA SER A 245 -9.72 6.09 -7.95
C SER A 245 -10.57 6.85 -8.96
N HIS A 246 -9.92 7.25 -10.06
CA HIS A 246 -10.54 8.00 -11.14
C HIS A 246 -10.10 7.46 -12.50
N LEU A 247 -11.04 7.31 -13.41
CA LEU A 247 -10.74 7.05 -14.83
C LEU A 247 -10.26 8.32 -15.50
N GLY A 248 -9.39 8.17 -16.51
CA GLY A 248 -9.07 9.28 -17.40
C GLY A 248 -10.30 9.72 -18.20
N ASP A 249 -10.35 10.99 -18.55
CA ASP A 249 -11.40 11.51 -19.42
C ASP A 249 -11.26 10.99 -20.84
N GLU A 250 -10.03 10.81 -21.34
CA GLU A 250 -9.80 10.17 -22.64
C GLU A 250 -10.34 8.74 -22.68
N PHE A 251 -10.16 7.98 -21.60
CA PHE A 251 -10.74 6.64 -21.47
C PHE A 251 -12.27 6.66 -21.58
N LEU A 252 -12.94 7.60 -20.90
CA LEU A 252 -14.40 7.72 -20.94
C LEU A 252 -14.93 8.18 -22.31
N LEU A 253 -14.20 9.08 -22.99
CA LEU A 253 -14.55 9.51 -24.35
C LEU A 253 -14.44 8.37 -25.36
N LYS A 254 -13.46 7.48 -25.20
CA LYS A 254 -13.28 6.28 -26.03
C LYS A 254 -14.25 5.15 -25.67
N ASN A 255 -14.79 5.15 -24.44
CA ASN A 255 -15.68 4.11 -23.92
C ASN A 255 -16.97 4.73 -23.36
N PRO A 256 -17.86 5.28 -24.21
CA PRO A 256 -19.04 6.04 -23.76
C PRO A 256 -20.05 5.22 -22.96
N ASP A 257 -20.08 3.90 -23.16
CA ASP A 257 -20.98 2.98 -22.45
C ASP A 257 -20.36 2.44 -21.14
N PHE A 258 -19.12 2.84 -20.81
CA PHE A 258 -18.44 2.38 -19.60
C PHE A 258 -19.09 2.97 -18.34
N VAL A 259 -19.54 2.10 -17.44
CA VAL A 259 -20.12 2.52 -16.16
C VAL A 259 -19.00 2.78 -15.16
N ARG A 260 -18.73 4.06 -14.90
CA ARG A 260 -17.68 4.48 -13.97
C ARG A 260 -17.89 3.93 -12.55
N LEU A 261 -16.84 3.31 -12.02
CA LEU A 261 -16.71 2.95 -10.60
C LEU A 261 -16.02 4.08 -9.83
N ASN A 262 -16.74 4.68 -8.88
CA ASN A 262 -16.20 5.66 -7.94
C ASN A 262 -15.60 4.94 -6.72
N TYR A 263 -14.45 4.28 -6.91
CA TYR A 263 -13.78 3.58 -5.82
C TYR A 263 -13.19 4.60 -4.83
N SER A 264 -13.53 4.44 -3.55
CA SER A 264 -12.88 5.17 -2.46
C SER A 264 -12.90 4.34 -1.18
N ARG A 265 -11.83 4.45 -0.40
CA ARG A 265 -11.66 3.76 0.88
C ARG A 265 -10.92 4.65 1.87
N ASP A 266 -11.47 4.73 3.08
CA ASP A 266 -10.82 5.30 4.26
C ASP A 266 -10.56 4.19 5.28
N ALA A 267 -9.29 3.85 5.49
CA ALA A 267 -8.91 2.70 6.31
C ALA A 267 -7.95 3.05 7.44
N LEU A 268 -8.12 2.34 8.56
CA LEU A 268 -7.10 2.17 9.57
C LEU A 268 -6.32 0.90 9.29
N VAL A 269 -5.02 0.95 9.49
CA VAL A 269 -4.10 -0.12 9.13
C VAL A 269 -3.19 -0.42 10.30
N ALA A 270 -2.99 -1.71 10.57
CA ALA A 270 -1.99 -2.20 11.50
C ALA A 270 -1.02 -3.13 10.76
N GLY A 271 0.27 -2.81 10.82
CA GLY A 271 1.33 -3.56 10.15
C GLY A 271 2.46 -3.93 11.10
N VAL A 272 3.06 -5.09 10.87
CA VAL A 272 4.27 -5.58 11.52
C VAL A 272 5.32 -5.89 10.47
N GLY A 273 6.57 -5.61 10.78
CA GLY A 273 7.73 -5.97 9.98
C GLY A 273 8.79 -6.63 10.84
N TYR A 274 9.49 -7.60 10.29
CA TYR A 274 10.56 -8.34 10.96
C TYR A 274 11.79 -8.42 10.05
N LEU A 275 12.93 -7.98 10.58
CA LEU A 275 14.23 -7.96 9.92
C LEU A 275 15.18 -8.93 10.66
N PRO A 276 15.19 -10.23 10.33
CA PRO A 276 16.05 -11.20 11.02
C PRO A 276 17.54 -10.92 10.83
N ASN A 277 17.91 -10.22 9.75
CA ASN A 277 19.25 -9.76 9.45
C ASN A 277 19.19 -8.60 8.45
N ASP A 278 20.36 -8.09 8.05
CA ASP A 278 20.50 -6.96 7.13
C ASP A 278 20.10 -7.25 5.67
N HIS A 279 19.56 -8.43 5.35
CA HIS A 279 19.18 -8.79 3.98
C HIS A 279 17.70 -9.09 3.81
N TRP A 280 17.02 -9.56 4.85
CA TRP A 280 15.63 -9.99 4.76
C TRP A 280 14.71 -9.07 5.53
N ARG A 281 13.53 -8.82 4.96
CA ARG A 281 12.40 -8.21 5.64
C ARG A 281 11.15 -9.01 5.34
N LEU A 282 10.43 -9.41 6.37
CA LEU A 282 9.10 -10.01 6.29
C LEU A 282 8.11 -8.99 6.81
N TYR A 283 6.91 -8.92 6.23
CA TYR A 283 5.88 -8.02 6.73
C TYR A 283 4.49 -8.61 6.58
N PHE A 284 3.60 -8.18 7.46
CA PHE A 284 2.19 -8.49 7.45
C PHE A 284 1.42 -7.24 7.86
N GLU A 285 0.29 -7.00 7.21
CA GLU A 285 -0.54 -5.83 7.37
C GLU A 285 -2.02 -6.19 7.21
N VAL A 286 -2.85 -5.63 8.09
CA VAL A 286 -4.30 -5.69 7.99
C VAL A 286 -4.87 -4.28 7.93
N GLY A 287 -5.73 -4.04 6.95
CA GLY A 287 -6.49 -2.81 6.80
C GLY A 287 -7.97 -3.04 7.11
N TRP A 288 -8.57 -2.06 7.77
CA TRP A 288 -10.00 -2.03 8.08
C TRP A 288 -10.59 -0.68 7.68
N ALA A 289 -11.51 -0.67 6.71
CA ALA A 289 -12.21 0.53 6.29
C ALA A 289 -13.23 0.96 7.35
N VAL A 290 -13.04 2.15 7.89
CA VAL A 290 -13.74 2.62 9.11
C VAL A 290 -14.64 3.82 8.90
N ILE A 291 -14.31 4.70 7.95
CA ILE A 291 -15.02 5.98 7.79
C ILE A 291 -15.91 5.93 6.55
N TYR A 292 -15.35 5.54 5.41
CA TYR A 292 -16.03 5.58 4.12
C TYR A 292 -15.54 4.48 3.20
N THR A 293 -16.48 3.86 2.51
CA THR A 293 -16.23 2.99 1.36
C THR A 293 -17.21 3.33 0.25
N SER A 294 -16.74 3.33 -1.01
CA SER A 294 -17.58 3.50 -2.19
C SER A 294 -17.01 2.73 -3.39
N GLY A 295 -17.83 2.57 -4.43
CA GLY A 295 -17.39 1.96 -5.69
C GLY A 295 -17.01 0.48 -5.59
N GLY A 296 -17.64 -0.24 -4.65
CA GLY A 296 -17.39 -1.66 -4.42
C GLY A 296 -16.31 -1.95 -3.37
N ALA A 297 -15.69 -0.94 -2.76
CA ALA A 297 -14.76 -1.16 -1.65
C ALA A 297 -15.45 -1.81 -0.43
N GLU A 298 -14.84 -2.84 0.12
CA GLU A 298 -15.30 -3.55 1.32
C GLU A 298 -14.36 -3.29 2.52
N PRO A 299 -14.75 -3.64 3.76
CA PRO A 299 -13.99 -3.31 4.95
C PRO A 299 -12.57 -3.87 5.01
N TRP A 300 -12.34 -5.12 4.65
CA TRP A 300 -11.08 -5.79 4.98
C TRP A 300 -10.10 -5.91 3.81
N GLU A 301 -8.83 -5.67 4.12
CA GLU A 301 -7.70 -6.02 3.27
C GLU A 301 -6.55 -6.60 4.09
N ILE A 302 -5.77 -7.47 3.47
CA ILE A 302 -4.57 -8.07 4.06
C ILE A 302 -3.44 -7.93 3.06
N GLN A 303 -2.30 -7.41 3.50
CA GLN A 303 -1.10 -7.31 2.69
C GLN A 303 0.06 -7.98 3.40
N THR A 304 0.81 -8.82 2.69
CA THR A 304 1.93 -9.57 3.27
C THR A 304 3.00 -9.81 2.22
N GLY A 305 4.23 -10.01 2.66
CA GLY A 305 5.30 -10.27 1.71
C GLY A 305 6.67 -10.37 2.33
N LEU A 306 7.64 -10.44 1.44
CA LEU A 306 9.05 -10.57 1.79
C LEU A 306 9.92 -9.74 0.85
N GLU A 307 11.01 -9.22 1.39
CA GLU A 307 12.01 -8.46 0.67
C GLU A 307 13.37 -9.06 0.97
N TYR A 308 14.17 -9.23 -0.07
CA TYR A 308 15.57 -9.57 -0.03
C TYR A 308 16.40 -8.45 -0.66
N GLY A 309 17.38 -7.96 0.08
CA GLY A 309 18.29 -6.92 -0.38
C GLY A 309 18.99 -6.28 0.81
N THR A 310 20.22 -5.83 0.59
CA THR A 310 21.02 -5.22 1.66
C THR A 310 20.33 -3.98 2.24
N GLN A 311 20.26 -3.92 3.57
CA GLN A 311 19.83 -2.73 4.33
C GLN A 311 20.97 -1.74 4.51
N GLN A 312 22.19 -2.12 4.15
CA GLN A 312 23.38 -1.30 4.25
C GLN A 312 23.60 -0.51 2.95
N PRO A 313 24.37 0.60 3.00
CA PRO A 313 24.77 1.32 1.81
C PRO A 313 25.55 0.43 0.85
N THR A 314 25.28 0.58 -0.45
CA THR A 314 25.84 -0.32 -1.48
C THR A 314 27.00 0.30 -2.26
N GLY A 315 27.27 1.59 -2.06
CA GLY A 315 28.18 2.33 -2.95
C GLY A 315 27.72 2.35 -4.41
N ILE A 316 28.67 2.59 -5.30
CA ILE A 316 28.44 2.65 -6.75
C ILE A 316 28.15 1.26 -7.35
N GLN A 317 28.60 0.19 -6.68
CA GLN A 317 28.47 -1.19 -7.14
C GLN A 317 27.01 -1.64 -7.12
N GLY A 318 26.21 -1.15 -6.17
CA GLY A 318 24.85 -1.66 -5.96
C GLY A 318 24.86 -3.10 -5.43
N ALA A 319 23.68 -3.70 -5.32
CA ALA A 319 23.50 -5.08 -4.90
C ALA A 319 22.23 -5.67 -5.54
N PRO A 320 22.15 -7.00 -5.72
CA PRO A 320 20.91 -7.63 -6.15
C PRO A 320 19.80 -7.42 -5.12
N TYR A 321 18.55 -7.31 -5.59
CA TYR A 321 17.36 -7.30 -4.74
C TYR A 321 16.25 -8.17 -5.34
N PHE A 322 15.39 -8.65 -4.45
CA PHE A 322 14.17 -9.36 -4.77
C PHE A 322 13.07 -8.93 -3.80
N ALA A 323 11.83 -8.81 -4.25
CA ALA A 323 10.68 -8.54 -3.39
C ALA A 323 9.43 -9.22 -3.91
N LEU A 324 8.60 -9.66 -2.97
CA LEU A 324 7.30 -10.27 -3.22
C LEU A 324 6.27 -9.59 -2.32
N ASN A 325 5.12 -9.28 -2.89
CA ASN A 325 3.96 -8.75 -2.19
C ASN A 325 2.71 -9.52 -2.60
N ILE A 326 1.88 -9.86 -1.63
CA ILE A 326 0.55 -10.42 -1.80
C ILE A 326 -0.43 -9.44 -1.16
N HIS A 327 -1.46 -9.03 -1.89
CA HIS A 327 -2.52 -8.16 -1.39
C HIS A 327 -3.88 -8.82 -1.62
N LEU A 328 -4.53 -9.22 -0.53
CA LEU A 328 -5.85 -9.85 -0.51
C LEU A 328 -6.89 -8.82 -0.08
N ARG A 329 -8.06 -8.86 -0.71
CA ARG A 329 -9.08 -7.83 -0.54
C ARG A 329 -10.47 -8.43 -0.49
N GLU A 330 -11.27 -8.05 0.51
CA GLU A 330 -12.62 -8.56 0.70
C GLU A 330 -13.52 -8.26 -0.50
N GLU A 331 -13.38 -7.08 -1.12
CA GLU A 331 -14.23 -6.62 -2.23
C GLU A 331 -14.16 -7.49 -3.49
N VAL A 332 -13.12 -8.31 -3.59
CA VAL A 332 -12.90 -9.25 -4.69
C VAL A 332 -12.96 -10.69 -4.18
N ASN A 333 -13.75 -10.94 -3.14
CA ASN A 333 -13.96 -12.24 -2.48
C ASN A 333 -12.66 -12.85 -1.95
N TRP A 334 -11.81 -12.05 -1.32
CA TRP A 334 -10.46 -12.45 -0.88
C TRP A 334 -9.53 -12.92 -2.01
N GLY A 335 -9.93 -12.66 -3.26
CA GLY A 335 -8.99 -12.52 -4.35
C GLY A 335 -8.04 -11.36 -4.10
N GLY A 336 -7.13 -11.15 -5.04
CA GLY A 336 -6.06 -10.22 -4.79
C GLY A 336 -5.04 -10.17 -5.91
N SER A 337 -3.82 -9.90 -5.51
CA SER A 337 -2.70 -9.75 -6.41
C SER A 337 -1.40 -10.27 -5.80
N LEU A 338 -0.57 -10.80 -6.69
CA LEU A 338 0.82 -11.12 -6.46
C LEU A 338 1.66 -10.14 -7.30
N ASN A 339 2.58 -9.44 -6.65
CA ASN A 339 3.55 -8.58 -7.31
C ASN A 339 4.97 -9.00 -6.93
N LEU A 340 5.79 -9.28 -7.93
CA LEU A 340 7.18 -9.70 -7.80
C LEU A 340 8.09 -8.67 -8.43
N LEU A 341 9.18 -8.36 -7.75
CA LEU A 341 10.24 -7.49 -8.25
C LEU A 341 11.58 -8.17 -8.09
N ALA A 342 12.44 -8.06 -9.10
CA ALA A 342 13.81 -8.55 -9.04
C ALA A 342 14.73 -7.65 -9.86
N GLY A 343 15.92 -7.36 -9.36
CA GLY A 343 16.88 -6.54 -10.11
C GLY A 343 18.05 -6.05 -9.27
N TRP A 344 18.45 -4.81 -9.52
CA TRP A 344 19.59 -4.17 -8.85
C TRP A 344 19.15 -2.98 -8.01
N GLN A 345 19.75 -2.85 -6.83
CA GLN A 345 19.49 -1.84 -5.82
C GLN A 345 20.74 -1.02 -5.55
N TRP A 346 20.58 0.29 -5.43
CA TRP A 346 21.58 1.22 -4.92
C TRP A 346 21.04 1.96 -3.71
N ARG A 347 21.76 1.90 -2.60
CA ARG A 347 21.36 2.51 -1.32
C ARG A 347 22.38 3.52 -0.85
N GLY A 348 21.91 4.72 -0.53
CA GLY A 348 22.75 5.85 -0.13
C GLY A 348 23.27 5.76 1.30
N TYR A 349 24.41 6.42 1.56
CA TYR A 349 25.06 6.44 2.87
C TYR A 349 24.48 7.45 3.88
N ARG A 350 23.77 8.49 3.41
CA ARG A 350 23.41 9.64 4.25
C ARG A 350 21.93 9.71 4.60
N ALA A 351 21.05 9.48 3.65
CA ALA A 351 19.60 9.68 3.82
C ALA A 351 18.80 8.38 3.63
N ASP A 352 19.46 7.23 3.56
CA ASP A 352 18.82 5.92 3.38
C ASP A 352 17.95 5.77 2.11
N HIS A 353 18.06 6.76 1.20
CA HIS A 353 17.43 6.77 -0.11
C HIS A 353 17.87 5.53 -0.89
N THR A 354 16.91 4.89 -1.54
CA THR A 354 17.11 3.63 -2.25
C THR A 354 16.58 3.72 -3.66
N PHE A 355 17.47 3.61 -4.65
CA PHE A 355 17.12 3.45 -6.05
C PHE A 355 17.12 1.97 -6.43
N ARG A 356 16.11 1.54 -7.19
CA ARG A 356 16.02 0.17 -7.71
C ARG A 356 15.67 0.20 -9.19
N ALA A 357 16.30 -0.68 -9.95
CA ALA A 357 15.97 -0.93 -11.35
C ALA A 357 15.83 -2.43 -11.54
N GLY A 358 14.81 -2.88 -12.28
CA GLY A 358 14.64 -4.31 -12.50
C GLY A 358 13.35 -4.70 -13.17
N PHE A 359 13.14 -6.01 -13.16
CA PHE A 359 11.96 -6.67 -13.66
C PHE A 359 10.82 -6.63 -12.64
N GLN A 360 9.60 -6.51 -13.15
CA GLN A 360 8.37 -6.62 -12.41
C GLN A 360 7.48 -7.67 -13.06
N TYR A 361 6.85 -8.51 -12.26
CA TYR A 361 5.76 -9.39 -12.65
C TYR A 361 4.59 -9.19 -11.70
N TYR A 362 3.41 -8.99 -12.28
CA TYR A 362 2.16 -8.78 -11.58
C TYR A 362 1.13 -9.78 -12.06
N ASN A 363 0.37 -10.37 -11.15
CA ASN A 363 -0.76 -11.23 -11.48
C ASN A 363 -1.85 -11.07 -10.44
N GLY A 364 -3.03 -10.63 -10.86
CA GLY A 364 -4.16 -10.46 -9.96
C GLY A 364 -5.27 -9.61 -10.55
N LYS A 365 -6.07 -9.02 -9.67
CA LYS A 365 -7.07 -8.02 -10.03
C LYS A 365 -6.42 -6.78 -10.66
N ASN A 366 -7.15 -5.95 -11.40
CA ASN A 366 -6.56 -4.75 -11.99
C ASN A 366 -5.93 -3.88 -10.91
N ALA A 367 -4.69 -3.45 -11.14
CA ALA A 367 -3.98 -2.62 -10.19
C ALA A 367 -4.70 -1.26 -10.01
N GLN A 368 -5.35 -0.74 -11.06
CA GLN A 368 -6.14 0.49 -11.02
C GLN A 368 -7.55 0.23 -10.47
N TYR A 369 -7.91 0.88 -9.36
CA TYR A 369 -9.08 0.47 -8.58
C TYR A 369 -10.43 0.83 -9.22
N SER A 370 -10.49 1.82 -10.11
CA SER A 370 -11.66 2.09 -10.95
C SER A 370 -11.91 0.99 -12.00
N LEU A 371 -10.94 0.09 -12.22
CA LEU A 371 -11.01 -1.05 -13.14
C LEU A 371 -10.93 -2.40 -12.40
N LEU A 372 -11.19 -2.40 -11.08
CA LEU A 372 -10.92 -3.52 -10.18
C LEU A 372 -11.59 -4.85 -10.57
N GLN A 373 -12.64 -4.81 -11.39
CA GLN A 373 -13.37 -6.01 -11.79
C GLN A 373 -12.53 -6.94 -12.67
N ASP A 374 -11.59 -6.38 -13.43
CA ASP A 374 -10.77 -7.12 -14.38
C ASP A 374 -9.59 -7.83 -13.69
N ASN A 375 -9.11 -8.90 -14.32
CA ASN A 375 -7.86 -9.54 -13.93
C ASN A 375 -6.79 -9.21 -14.96
N GLN A 376 -5.56 -9.05 -14.49
CA GLN A 376 -4.43 -8.69 -15.33
C GLN A 376 -3.19 -9.49 -14.94
N VAL A 377 -2.43 -9.85 -15.97
CA VAL A 377 -1.07 -10.37 -15.83
C VAL A 377 -0.15 -9.39 -16.53
N LEU A 378 0.74 -8.75 -15.80
CA LEU A 378 1.66 -7.73 -16.31
C LEU A 378 3.10 -8.17 -16.09
N TYR A 379 3.99 -7.84 -17.03
CA TYR A 379 5.42 -8.07 -16.86
C TYR A 379 6.24 -7.04 -17.62
N GLY A 380 7.37 -6.63 -17.06
CA GLY A 380 8.20 -5.64 -17.72
C GLY A 380 9.30 -5.08 -16.85
N LEU A 381 9.78 -3.89 -17.20
CA LEU A 381 10.91 -3.25 -16.55
C LEU A 381 10.48 -1.92 -15.93
N GLY A 382 11.05 -1.62 -14.77
CA GLY A 382 10.79 -0.37 -14.09
C GLY A 382 11.93 0.08 -13.19
N ILE A 383 11.83 1.34 -12.80
CA ILE A 383 12.72 1.99 -11.85
C ILE A 383 11.90 2.55 -10.68
N ARG A 384 12.50 2.56 -9.49
CA ARG A 384 11.88 3.01 -8.25
C ARG A 384 12.88 3.81 -7.43
N TYR A 385 12.40 4.84 -6.77
CA TYR A 385 13.17 5.67 -5.87
C TYR A 385 12.36 5.89 -4.59
N ASP A 386 12.86 5.30 -3.51
CA ASP A 386 12.35 5.53 -2.15
C ASP A 386 13.30 6.52 -1.47
N TYR A 387 12.75 7.58 -0.90
CA TYR A 387 13.48 8.67 -0.24
C TYR A 387 12.91 8.95 1.13
#